data_AF-A0A524EFV0-F1
#
_entry.id   AF-A0A524EFV0-F1
#
_cell.length_a   1.000
_cell.length_b   1.000
_cell.length_c   1.000
_cell.angle_alpha   90.00
_cell.angle_beta   90.00
_cell.angle_gamma   90.00
#
_symmetry.space_group_name_H-M   'P 1'
#
loop_
_entity.id
_entity.type
_entity.pdbx_description
1 polymer ?
#
loop_
_entity_poly.entity_id
_entity_poly.type
_entity_poly.pdbx_seq_one_letter_code
_entity_poly.pdbx_strand_id
1 'polypeptide(L)'
;MIEYIFFVLFFILAIIEVFGEYKDNYKIIYAFKPLLMPMLILFYIFGVIEATGAISSINWLIIVALIGGMLGDIFLMLKDEEKWFLFGMVAFLINQIFYIISFFLSISSYATFNPWVLFLLGPTLLILIFTIP
;
A
#
# COMPACT_ATOMS: atom_id res chain seq x y z
N MET A 1 -10.69 -15.51 9.58
CA MET A 1 -11.91 -14.81 10.01
C MET A 1 -11.63 -13.42 10.58
N ILE A 2 -10.64 -13.24 11.48
CA ILE A 2 -10.37 -11.95 12.14
C ILE A 2 -9.78 -10.92 11.15
N GLU A 3 -8.92 -11.35 10.24
CA GLU A 3 -8.32 -10.57 9.16
C GLU A 3 -9.40 -9.85 8.32
N TYR A 4 -10.53 -10.51 8.02
CA TYR A 4 -11.61 -9.90 7.26
C TYR A 4 -12.26 -8.72 7.98
N ILE A 5 -12.24 -8.69 9.33
CA ILE A 5 -12.71 -7.55 10.10
C ILE A 5 -11.83 -6.34 9.80
N PHE A 6 -10.51 -6.49 9.84
CA PHE A 6 -9.57 -5.42 9.49
C PHE A 6 -9.70 -4.99 8.02
N PHE A 7 -9.99 -5.93 7.12
CA PHE A 7 -10.20 -5.63 5.72
C PHE A 7 -11.49 -4.83 5.46
N VAL A 8 -12.59 -5.19 6.12
CA VAL A 8 -13.85 -4.43 6.06
C VAL A 8 -13.66 -3.05 6.69
N LEU A 9 -12.99 -2.96 7.84
CA LEU A 9 -12.66 -1.68 8.47
C LEU A 9 -11.79 -0.82 7.56
N PHE A 10 -10.78 -1.40 6.89
CA PHE A 10 -9.97 -0.69 5.91
C PHE A 10 -10.84 -0.02 4.83
N PHE A 11 -11.78 -0.75 4.23
CA PHE A 11 -12.67 -0.17 3.21
C PHE A 11 -13.59 0.91 3.77
N ILE A 12 -14.12 0.74 4.98
CA ILE A 12 -14.93 1.77 5.64
C ILE A 12 -14.10 3.05 5.83
N LEU A 13 -12.88 2.93 6.38
CA LEU A 13 -11.98 4.06 6.58
C LEU A 13 -11.58 4.70 5.23
N ALA A 14 -11.33 3.91 4.19
CA ALA A 14 -10.99 4.39 2.86
C ALA A 14 -12.15 5.19 2.24
N ILE A 15 -13.38 4.73 2.37
CA ILE A 15 -14.57 5.47 1.90
C ILE A 15 -14.71 6.80 2.64
N ILE A 16 -14.50 6.80 3.97
CA ILE A 16 -14.55 8.03 4.78
C ILE A 16 -13.45 9.01 4.36
N GLU A 17 -12.22 8.51 4.15
CA GLU A 17 -11.07 9.31 3.71
C GLU A 17 -11.32 9.93 2.33
N VAL A 18 -11.77 9.14 1.35
CA VAL A 18 -12.11 9.61 -0.01
C VAL A 18 -13.23 10.64 0.03
N PHE A 19 -14.23 10.46 0.91
CA PHE A 19 -15.27 11.48 1.12
C PHE A 19 -14.69 12.75 1.75
N GLY A 20 -13.70 12.62 2.63
CA GLY A 20 -12.93 13.73 3.19
C GLY A 20 -12.21 14.53 2.10
N GLU A 21 -11.49 13.85 1.20
CA GLU A 21 -10.82 14.45 0.03
C GLU A 21 -11.84 15.14 -0.89
N TYR A 22 -12.96 14.49 -1.21
CA TYR A 22 -14.02 15.07 -2.05
C TYR A 22 -14.64 16.36 -1.46
N LYS A 23 -14.61 16.52 -0.14
CA LYS A 23 -15.14 17.70 0.58
C LYS A 23 -14.06 18.68 1.04
N ASP A 24 -12.79 18.46 0.67
CA ASP A 24 -11.63 19.20 1.17
C ASP A 24 -11.61 19.30 2.71
N ASN A 25 -12.13 18.27 3.39
CA ASN A 25 -12.24 18.25 4.84
C ASN A 25 -10.95 17.68 5.46
N TYR A 26 -9.97 18.56 5.64
CA TYR A 26 -8.68 18.21 6.20
C TYR A 26 -8.74 17.48 7.55
N LYS A 27 -9.75 17.74 8.40
CA LYS A 27 -9.88 17.02 9.69
C LYS A 27 -10.12 15.53 9.48
N ILE A 28 -10.92 15.17 8.47
CA ILE A 28 -11.17 13.77 8.11
C ILE A 28 -9.91 13.18 7.49
N ILE A 29 -9.29 13.89 6.54
CA ILE A 29 -8.08 13.43 5.85
C ILE A 29 -6.97 13.13 6.87
N TYR A 30 -6.65 14.06 7.76
CA TYR A 30 -5.62 13.88 8.79
C TYR A 30 -5.89 12.75 9.78
N ALA A 31 -7.16 12.43 10.05
CA ALA A 31 -7.53 11.38 10.99
C ALA A 31 -7.55 10.00 10.34
N PHE A 32 -8.13 9.90 9.14
CA PHE A 32 -8.43 8.61 8.51
C PHE A 32 -7.32 8.11 7.59
N LYS A 33 -6.60 9.00 6.90
CA LYS A 33 -5.52 8.63 5.97
C LYS A 33 -4.40 7.84 6.66
N PRO A 34 -3.88 8.26 7.85
CA PRO A 34 -2.87 7.47 8.56
C PRO A 34 -3.35 6.11 9.06
N LEU A 35 -4.67 5.90 9.21
CA LEU A 35 -5.24 4.65 9.75
C LEU A 35 -5.38 3.56 8.70
N LEU A 36 -5.37 3.90 7.40
CA LEU A 36 -5.50 2.94 6.31
C LEU A 36 -4.40 1.89 6.35
N MET A 37 -3.14 2.32 6.49
CA MET A 37 -1.99 1.43 6.48
C MET A 37 -1.91 0.52 7.71
N PRO A 38 -2.14 0.99 8.96
CA PRO A 38 -2.32 0.12 10.12
C PRO A 38 -3.41 -0.94 9.94
N MET A 39 -4.55 -0.62 9.34
CA MET A 39 -5.58 -1.63 9.07
C MET A 39 -5.09 -2.69 8.08
N LEU A 40 -4.35 -2.30 7.04
CA LEU A 40 -3.73 -3.26 6.11
C LEU A 40 -2.63 -4.10 6.77
N ILE A 41 -1.82 -3.53 7.66
CA ILE A 41 -0.82 -4.26 8.45
C ILE A 41 -1.50 -5.33 9.30
N LEU A 42 -2.58 -4.97 10.01
CA LEU A 42 -3.34 -5.91 10.82
C LEU A 42 -3.98 -7.00 9.96
N PHE A 43 -4.63 -6.63 8.85
CA PHE A 43 -5.16 -7.60 7.88
C PHE A 43 -4.08 -8.60 7.44
N TYR A 44 -2.89 -8.12 7.07
CA TYR A 44 -1.78 -8.96 6.67
C TYR A 44 -1.29 -9.88 7.80
N ILE A 45 -1.03 -9.34 9.00
CA ILE A 45 -0.53 -10.13 10.14
C ILE A 45 -1.51 -11.25 10.49
N PHE A 46 -2.79 -10.92 10.67
CA PHE A 46 -3.79 -11.92 11.04
C PHE A 46 -4.06 -12.92 9.90
N GLY A 47 -4.01 -12.48 8.64
CA GLY A 47 -4.16 -13.36 7.49
C GLY A 47 -3.01 -14.37 7.36
N VAL A 48 -1.77 -13.95 7.60
CA VAL A 48 -0.62 -14.86 7.61
C VAL A 48 -0.70 -15.84 8.77
N ILE A 49 -0.99 -15.36 9.99
CA ILE A 49 -1.12 -16.22 11.17
C ILE A 49 -2.24 -17.26 10.97
N GLU A 50 -3.37 -16.88 10.40
CA GLU A 50 -4.47 -17.82 10.13
C GLU A 50 -4.09 -18.85 9.06
N ALA A 51 -3.37 -18.44 8.02
CA ALA A 51 -2.97 -19.34 6.93
C ALA A 51 -1.86 -20.32 7.31
N THR A 52 -0.89 -19.90 8.14
CA THR A 52 0.29 -20.71 8.47
C THR A 52 0.31 -21.26 9.90
N GLY A 53 -0.54 -20.73 10.79
CA GLY A 53 -0.56 -21.04 12.21
C GLY A 53 0.62 -20.49 13.02
N ALA A 54 1.50 -19.68 12.41
CA ALA A 54 2.75 -19.25 13.05
C ALA A 54 3.10 -17.78 12.79
N ILE A 55 3.39 -17.06 13.88
CA ILE A 55 3.87 -15.66 13.84
C ILE A 55 5.24 -15.57 13.13
N SER A 56 6.06 -16.63 13.18
CA SER A 56 7.35 -16.68 12.50
C SER A 56 7.25 -16.64 10.97
N SER A 57 6.08 -16.89 10.39
CA SER A 57 5.84 -16.80 8.95
C SER A 57 5.62 -15.36 8.45
N ILE A 58 5.54 -14.39 9.35
CA ILE A 58 5.33 -12.98 8.99
C ILE A 58 6.59 -12.45 8.28
N ASN A 59 6.42 -12.01 7.03
CA ASN A 59 7.44 -11.27 6.32
C ASN A 59 7.49 -9.82 6.82
N TRP A 60 8.50 -9.49 7.62
CA TRP A 60 8.71 -8.16 8.17
C TRP A 60 9.02 -7.10 7.11
N LEU A 61 9.53 -7.49 5.93
CA LEU A 61 9.78 -6.54 4.84
C LEU A 61 8.46 -5.91 4.36
N ILE A 62 7.37 -6.68 4.33
CA ILE A 62 6.02 -6.17 3.97
C ILE A 62 5.55 -5.16 5.01
N ILE A 63 5.79 -5.41 6.30
CA ILE A 63 5.38 -4.49 7.37
C ILE A 63 6.17 -3.19 7.28
N VAL A 64 7.49 -3.26 7.08
CA VAL A 64 8.33 -2.07 6.88
C VAL A 64 7.90 -1.29 5.63
N ALA A 65 7.56 -1.98 4.55
CA ALA A 65 7.04 -1.35 3.34
C ALA A 65 5.74 -0.58 3.60
N LEU A 66 4.77 -1.20 4.28
CA LEU A 66 3.49 -0.59 4.66
C LEU A 66 3.68 0.63 5.58
N ILE A 67 4.62 0.56 6.54
CA ILE A 67 4.99 1.70 7.39
C ILE A 67 5.60 2.83 6.54
N GLY A 68 6.45 2.50 5.57
CA GLY A 68 6.99 3.47 4.61
C GLY A 68 5.89 4.17 3.81
N GLY A 69 4.88 3.43 3.34
CA GLY A 69 3.70 4.00 2.69
C GLY A 69 2.92 4.94 3.60
N MET A 70 2.68 4.52 4.85
CA MET A 70 2.00 5.33 5.86
C MET A 70 2.74 6.65 6.13
N LEU A 71 4.06 6.60 6.28
CA LEU A 71 4.88 7.80 6.47
C LEU A 71 4.85 8.69 5.24
N GLY A 72 4.85 8.10 4.04
CA GLY A 72 4.65 8.80 2.78
C GLY A 72 3.37 9.63 2.78
N ASP A 73 2.23 8.98 3.07
CA ASP A 73 0.93 9.63 3.16
C ASP A 73 0.90 10.72 4.24
N ILE A 74 1.49 10.46 5.41
CA ILE A 74 1.57 11.45 6.50
C ILE A 74 2.36 12.68 6.06
N PHE A 75 3.54 12.50 5.47
CA PHE A 75 4.36 13.63 5.03
C PHE A 75 3.67 14.45 3.96
N LEU A 76 3.00 13.83 2.99
CA LEU A 76 2.27 14.56 1.95
C LEU A 76 1.13 15.46 2.49
N MET A 77 0.61 15.18 3.68
CA MET A 77 -0.45 16.01 4.28
C MET A 77 0.08 17.20 5.08
N LEU A 78 1.36 17.24 5.44
CA LEU A 78 1.91 18.28 6.31
C LEU A 78 2.08 19.62 5.57
N LYS A 79 1.85 20.71 6.29
CA LYS A 79 2.08 22.07 5.78
C LYS A 79 3.58 22.31 5.60
N ASP A 80 3.96 22.99 4.52
CA ASP A 80 5.31 23.18 3.97
C ASP A 80 5.64 22.17 2.84
N GLU A 81 4.95 22.38 1.71
CA GLU A 81 4.78 21.39 0.64
C GLU A 81 6.12 20.87 0.10
N GLU A 82 7.11 21.71 -0.17
CA GLU A 82 8.33 21.24 -0.86
C GLU A 82 9.14 20.21 -0.05
N LYS A 83 9.40 20.52 1.23
CA LYS A 83 10.22 19.66 2.09
C LYS A 83 9.51 18.36 2.45
N TRP A 84 8.23 18.45 2.83
CA TRP A 84 7.47 17.27 3.20
C TRP A 84 7.08 16.43 2.00
N PHE A 85 6.87 17.05 0.83
CA PHE A 85 6.72 16.32 -0.43
C PHE A 85 7.94 15.46 -0.72
N LEU A 86 9.16 16.02 -0.63
CA LEU A 86 10.39 15.25 -0.85
C LEU A 86 10.50 14.08 0.14
N PHE A 87 10.23 14.30 1.43
CA PHE A 87 10.24 13.21 2.41
C PHE A 87 9.15 12.16 2.15
N GLY A 88 7.97 12.59 1.71
CA GLY A 88 6.90 11.70 1.28
C GLY A 88 7.37 10.80 0.14
N MET A 89 7.96 11.39 -0.89
CA MET A 89 8.52 10.65 -2.04
C MET A 89 9.61 9.66 -1.62
N VAL A 90 10.52 10.04 -0.72
CA VAL A 90 11.54 9.13 -0.18
C VAL A 90 10.91 7.99 0.61
N ALA A 91 9.88 8.25 1.41
CA ALA A 91 9.16 7.22 2.16
C ALA A 91 8.41 6.24 1.24
N PHE A 92 7.79 6.74 0.17
CA PHE A 92 7.20 5.88 -0.86
C PHE A 92 8.25 5.06 -1.62
N LEU A 93 9.44 5.62 -1.89
CA LEU A 93 10.51 4.87 -2.51
C LEU A 93 10.98 3.73 -1.60
N ILE A 94 11.12 3.99 -0.30
CA ILE A 94 11.44 2.95 0.70
C ILE A 94 10.36 1.85 0.65
N ASN A 95 9.08 2.21 0.68
CA ASN A 95 7.99 1.24 0.53
C ASN A 95 8.19 0.33 -0.70
N GLN A 96 8.41 0.93 -1.88
CA GLN A 96 8.61 0.18 -3.12
C GLN A 96 9.85 -0.74 -3.06
N ILE A 97 10.98 -0.27 -2.53
CA ILE A 97 12.19 -1.09 -2.40
C ILE A 97 11.92 -2.33 -1.55
N PHE A 98 11.29 -2.16 -0.37
CA PHE A 98 11.00 -3.28 0.52
C PHE A 98 9.98 -4.25 -0.08
N TYR A 99 8.98 -3.76 -0.80
CA TYR A 99 8.07 -4.63 -1.56
C TYR A 99 8.78 -5.41 -2.65
N ILE A 100 9.62 -4.76 -3.45
CA ILE A 100 10.40 -5.43 -4.51
C ILE A 100 11.24 -6.55 -3.89
N ILE A 101 11.98 -6.27 -2.81
CA ILE A 101 12.81 -7.28 -2.15
C ILE A 101 11.93 -8.41 -1.60
N SER A 102 10.83 -8.10 -0.92
CA SER A 102 9.93 -9.08 -0.34
C SER A 102 9.34 -10.03 -1.38
N PHE A 103 8.79 -9.49 -2.48
CA PHE A 103 8.19 -10.28 -3.54
C PHE A 103 9.24 -11.02 -4.36
N PHE A 104 10.42 -10.45 -4.57
CA PHE A 104 11.49 -11.15 -5.28
C PHE A 104 11.97 -12.38 -4.50
N LEU A 105 12.10 -12.27 -3.17
CA LEU A 105 12.47 -13.39 -2.30
C LEU A 105 11.37 -14.45 -2.16
N SER A 106 10.11 -14.15 -2.46
CA SER A 106 9.01 -15.11 -2.39
C SER A 106 8.84 -15.95 -3.66
N ILE A 107 9.53 -15.61 -4.75
CA ILE A 107 9.49 -16.37 -6.01
C ILE A 107 10.27 -17.67 -5.82
N SER A 108 9.54 -18.79 -5.75
CA SER A 108 10.13 -20.14 -5.63
C SER A 108 10.53 -20.74 -6.98
N SER A 109 9.88 -20.33 -8.08
CA SER A 109 10.17 -20.79 -9.44
C SER A 109 9.71 -19.76 -10.47
N TYR A 110 10.54 -19.51 -11.48
CA TYR A 110 10.19 -18.65 -12.62
C TYR A 110 9.27 -19.37 -13.63
N ALA A 111 9.11 -20.69 -13.51
CA ALA A 111 8.31 -21.50 -14.43
C ALA A 111 6.79 -21.37 -14.20
N THR A 112 6.36 -20.75 -13.10
CA THR A 112 4.94 -20.48 -12.81
C THR A 112 4.46 -19.13 -13.35
N PHE A 113 5.21 -18.50 -14.26
CA PHE A 113 4.82 -17.24 -14.89
C PHE A 113 3.48 -17.39 -15.62
N ASN A 114 2.44 -16.78 -15.07
CA ASN A 114 1.10 -16.80 -15.64
C ASN A 114 0.97 -15.69 -16.70
N PRO A 115 0.69 -16.00 -17.98
CA PRO A 115 0.57 -15.00 -19.05
C PRO A 115 -0.45 -13.89 -18.78
N TRP A 116 -1.45 -14.13 -17.91
CA TRP A 116 -2.40 -13.10 -17.49
C TRP A 116 -1.74 -11.85 -16.88
N VAL A 117 -0.52 -11.98 -16.32
CA VAL A 117 0.27 -10.84 -15.81
C VAL A 117 0.55 -9.80 -16.89
N LEU A 118 0.59 -10.19 -18.18
CA LEU A 118 0.80 -9.25 -19.29
C LEU A 118 -0.33 -8.22 -19.42
N PHE A 119 -1.54 -8.52 -18.94
CA PHE A 119 -2.64 -7.53 -18.92
C PHE A 119 -2.35 -6.33 -18.02
N LEU A 120 -1.47 -6.49 -17.01
CA LEU A 120 -1.07 -5.37 -16.15
C LEU A 120 -0.25 -4.33 -16.92
N LEU A 121 0.30 -4.68 -18.09
CA LEU A 121 0.96 -3.73 -19.00
C LEU A 121 -0.06 -2.94 -19.84
N GLY A 122 -1.33 -3.35 -19.87
CA GLY A 122 -2.38 -2.71 -20.67
C GLY A 122 -2.50 -1.21 -20.44
N PRO A 123 -2.62 -0.71 -19.19
CA PRO A 123 -2.67 0.72 -18.90
C PRO A 123 -1.41 1.46 -19.39
N THR A 124 -0.22 0.89 -19.22
CA THR A 124 1.03 1.51 -19.68
C THR A 124 1.11 1.59 -21.21
N LEU A 125 0.65 0.54 -21.91
CA LEU A 125 0.60 0.52 -23.37
C LEU A 125 -0.44 1.52 -23.90
N LEU A 126 -1.60 1.62 -23.26
CA LEU A 126 -2.63 2.62 -23.60
C LEU A 126 -2.07 4.04 -23.45
N ILE A 127 -1.42 4.35 -22.33
CA ILE A 127 -0.79 5.66 -22.12
C ILE A 127 0.24 5.94 -23.22
N LEU A 128 1.10 4.98 -23.55
CA LEU A 128 2.09 5.13 -24.62
C LEU A 128 1.43 5.40 -25.99
N ILE A 129 0.35 4.68 -26.33
CA ILE A 129 -0.40 4.88 -27.59
C ILE A 129 -1.03 6.28 -27.66
N PHE A 130 -1.58 6.78 -26.54
CA PHE A 130 -2.25 8.08 -26.52
C PHE A 130 -1.32 9.27 -26.31
N THR A 131 -0.09 9.03 -25.86
CA THR A 131 0.86 10.10 -25.48
C THR A 131 2.04 10.23 -26.44
N ILE A 132 2.39 9.17 -27.17
CA ILE A 132 3.41 9.24 -28.23
C ILE A 132 2.70 9.74 -29.51
N PRO A 133 3.15 10.87 -30.10
CA PRO A 133 2.57 11.44 -31.31
C PRO A 133 2.80 10.60 -32.56
#